data_AF-R9WEK5-F1
#
_entry.id   AF-R9WEK5-F1
#
_cell.length_a   1.000
_cell.length_b   1.000
_cell.length_c   1.000
_cell.angle_alpha   90.00
_cell.angle_beta   90.00
_cell.angle_gamma   90.00
#
_symmetry.space_group_name_H-M   'P 1'
#
loop_
_entity.id
_entity.type
_entity.pdbx_description
1 polymer ?
#
loop_
_entity_poly.entity_id
_entity_poly.type
_entity_poly.pdbx_seq_one_letter_code
_entity_poly.pdbx_strand_id
1 'polypeptide(L)'
;MFEMACTRNYQLKLGDQRTVVIFNALAKEFTNDEQPIKNFLALMRNQVDNKSRFITKIQDEIIKIKQEPERRRGFMKFELDLMDARREGREEGKQRLVKFLSSQDTAPSEIVAALVNVYQMSEKTAQEYVAGYMKAPK
;
A
#
# COMPACT_ATOMS: atom_id res chain seq x y z
N MET A 1 36.92 6.40 -26.19
CA MET A 1 35.81 7.00 -25.40
C MET A 1 34.67 6.00 -25.44
N PHE A 2 34.18 5.54 -24.28
CA PHE A 2 33.04 4.62 -24.22
C PHE A 2 31.74 5.43 -24.25
N GLU A 3 30.81 5.07 -25.13
CA GLU A 3 29.51 5.73 -25.27
C GLU A 3 28.38 4.76 -24.90
N MET A 4 27.39 5.26 -24.17
CA MET A 4 26.19 4.49 -23.84
C MET A 4 25.15 4.63 -24.95
N ALA A 5 24.90 3.51 -25.64
CA ALA A 5 23.92 3.40 -26.71
C ALA A 5 22.86 2.36 -26.37
N CYS A 6 21.63 2.58 -26.80
CA CYS A 6 20.59 1.57 -26.64
C CYS A 6 20.96 0.31 -27.45
N THR A 7 20.92 -0.85 -26.81
CA THR A 7 21.28 -2.16 -27.43
C THR A 7 20.34 -2.55 -28.56
N ARG A 8 19.14 -1.97 -28.60
CA ARG A 8 18.14 -2.17 -29.66
C ARG A 8 18.18 -1.07 -30.73
N ASN A 9 18.72 0.10 -30.41
CA ASN A 9 18.84 1.21 -31.35
C ASN A 9 20.06 2.07 -30.98
N TYR A 10 21.17 1.81 -31.66
CA TYR A 10 22.44 2.49 -31.41
C TYR A 10 22.44 4.00 -31.73
N GLN A 11 21.38 4.54 -32.34
CA GLN A 11 21.22 5.98 -32.54
C GLN A 11 20.73 6.72 -31.30
N LEU A 12 20.12 6.02 -30.33
CA LEU A 12 19.69 6.58 -29.06
C LEU A 12 20.86 6.56 -28.06
N LYS A 13 21.38 7.74 -27.73
CA LYS A 13 22.46 7.95 -26.75
C LYS A 13 21.92 8.78 -25.58
N LEU A 14 22.14 8.33 -24.34
CA LEU A 14 21.75 9.09 -23.15
C LEU A 14 22.79 10.13 -22.72
N GLY A 15 24.05 9.99 -23.15
CA GLY A 15 25.11 10.98 -22.92
C GLY A 15 25.60 11.09 -21.46
N ASP A 16 24.95 10.43 -20.50
CA ASP A 16 25.40 10.30 -19.12
C ASP A 16 25.96 8.89 -18.88
N GLN A 17 27.00 8.76 -18.06
CA GLN A 17 27.69 7.48 -17.78
C GLN A 17 26.85 6.53 -16.89
N ARG A 18 25.52 6.52 -17.05
CA ARG A 18 24.56 5.82 -16.20
C ARG A 18 23.86 4.72 -16.96
N THR A 19 23.78 3.53 -16.36
CA THR A 19 22.92 2.45 -16.85
C THR A 19 21.46 2.74 -16.52
N VAL A 20 20.69 3.13 -17.53
CA VAL A 20 19.25 3.36 -17.42
C VAL A 20 18.51 2.21 -18.09
N VAL A 21 17.64 1.54 -17.33
CA VAL A 21 16.77 0.47 -17.85
C VAL A 21 15.35 1.01 -17.91
N ILE A 22 14.78 1.11 -19.11
CA ILE A 22 13.41 1.55 -19.35
C ILE A 22 12.62 0.34 -19.84
N PHE A 23 11.57 -0.03 -19.12
CA PHE A 23 10.65 -1.09 -19.55
C PHE A 23 9.20 -0.62 -19.40
N ASN A 24 8.34 -1.06 -20.32
CA ASN A 24 6.92 -0.75 -20.26
C ASN A 24 6.22 -1.74 -19.30
N ALA A 25 5.79 -1.25 -18.14
CA ALA A 25 5.11 -2.07 -17.13
C ALA A 25 3.74 -2.62 -17.56
N LEU A 26 3.18 -2.10 -18.66
CA LEU A 26 1.90 -2.51 -19.26
C LEU A 26 2.08 -3.27 -20.58
N ALA A 27 3.31 -3.64 -20.94
CA ALA A 27 3.57 -4.43 -22.14
C ALA A 27 2.77 -5.75 -22.11
N LYS A 28 2.16 -6.07 -23.25
CA LYS A 28 1.41 -7.33 -23.47
C LYS A 28 2.22 -8.34 -24.28
N GLU A 29 3.12 -7.84 -25.12
CA GLU A 29 4.00 -8.62 -25.97
C GLU A 29 5.41 -8.54 -25.40
N PHE A 30 6.06 -9.71 -25.37
CA PHE A 30 7.43 -9.85 -24.88
C PHE A 30 8.20 -10.75 -25.85
N THR A 31 9.39 -10.32 -26.24
CA THR A 31 10.31 -11.16 -27.01
C THR A 31 10.99 -12.20 -26.11
N ASN A 32 11.67 -13.18 -26.71
CA ASN A 32 12.32 -14.26 -25.95
C ASN A 32 13.42 -13.75 -25.00
N ASP A 33 14.11 -12.66 -25.36
CA ASP A 33 15.10 -11.98 -24.51
C ASP A 33 14.46 -11.23 -23.33
N GLU A 34 13.16 -10.93 -23.38
CA GLU A 34 12.44 -10.19 -22.34
C GLU A 34 11.75 -11.09 -21.31
N GLN A 35 11.90 -12.42 -21.42
CA GLN A 35 11.29 -13.37 -20.48
C GLN A 35 11.62 -13.06 -19.01
N PRO A 36 12.84 -12.65 -18.62
CA PRO A 36 13.12 -12.25 -17.24
C PRO A 36 12.26 -11.07 -16.78
N ILE A 37 12.04 -10.07 -17.63
CA ILE A 37 11.23 -8.88 -17.32
C ILE A 37 9.74 -9.26 -17.26
N LYS A 38 9.26 -10.07 -18.19
CA LYS A 38 7.90 -10.62 -18.18
C LYS A 38 7.61 -11.34 -16.86
N ASN A 39 8.50 -12.23 -16.47
CA ASN A 39 8.35 -13.01 -15.23
C ASN A 39 8.41 -12.11 -13.99
N PHE A 40 9.23 -11.06 -14.02
CA PHE A 40 9.29 -10.08 -12.93
C PHE A 40 8.00 -9.29 -12.80
N LEU A 41 7.43 -8.83 -13.92
CA LEU A 41 6.14 -8.14 -13.92
C LEU A 41 5.01 -9.04 -13.44
N ALA A 42 5.05 -10.33 -13.77
CA ALA A 42 4.11 -11.31 -13.25
C ALA A 42 4.25 -11.45 -11.72
N LEU A 43 5.49 -11.58 -11.20
CA LEU A 43 5.76 -11.61 -9.75
C LEU A 43 5.22 -10.36 -9.03
N MET A 44 5.44 -9.16 -9.58
CA MET A 44 4.93 -7.89 -9.00
C MET A 44 3.39 -7.81 -8.98
N ARG A 45 2.72 -8.58 -9.83
CA ARG A 45 1.26 -8.71 -9.88
C ARG A 45 0.73 -9.90 -9.06
N ASN A 46 1.58 -10.49 -8.20
CA ASN A 46 1.28 -11.72 -7.44
C ASN A 46 0.96 -12.95 -8.32
N GLN A 47 1.36 -12.94 -9.59
CA GLN A 47 1.27 -14.07 -10.51
C GLN A 47 2.63 -14.77 -10.53
N VAL A 48 2.81 -15.72 -9.63
CA VAL A 48 4.11 -16.36 -9.42
C VAL A 48 4.34 -17.45 -10.48
N ASP A 49 5.40 -17.31 -11.28
CA ASP A 49 5.95 -18.39 -12.10
C ASP A 49 7.27 -18.89 -11.50
N ASN A 50 7.17 -19.98 -10.73
CA ASN A 50 8.32 -20.62 -10.07
C ASN A 50 9.24 -21.39 -11.04
N LYS A 51 8.96 -21.40 -12.35
CA LYS A 51 9.84 -22.03 -13.35
C LYS A 51 11.04 -21.17 -13.71
N SER A 52 10.98 -19.86 -13.42
CA SER A 52 12.07 -18.93 -13.75
C SER A 52 13.13 -18.87 -12.65
N ARG A 53 14.36 -19.30 -12.97
CA ARG A 53 15.53 -19.18 -12.09
C ARG A 53 15.77 -17.74 -11.60
N PHE A 54 15.41 -16.74 -12.42
CA PHE A 54 15.50 -15.32 -12.05
C PHE A 54 14.52 -14.97 -10.94
N ILE A 55 13.28 -15.44 -11.03
CA ILE A 55 12.24 -15.22 -10.00
C ILE A 55 12.58 -15.95 -8.71
N THR A 56 13.08 -17.18 -8.79
CA THR A 56 13.55 -17.92 -7.61
C THR A 56 14.62 -17.13 -6.86
N LYS A 57 15.63 -16.60 -7.55
CA LYS A 57 16.68 -15.78 -6.91
C LYS A 57 16.11 -14.53 -6.22
N ILE A 58 15.13 -13.86 -6.84
CA ILE A 58 14.48 -12.69 -6.23
C ILE A 58 13.72 -13.11 -4.97
N GLN A 59 12.96 -14.21 -5.03
CA GLN A 59 12.23 -14.73 -3.89
C GLN A 59 13.15 -15.15 -2.74
N ASP A 60 14.26 -15.83 -3.05
CA ASP A 60 15.27 -16.23 -2.07
C ASP A 60 15.87 -15.01 -1.37
N GLU A 61 16.22 -13.95 -2.12
CA GLU A 61 16.75 -12.72 -1.55
C GLU A 61 15.69 -11.99 -0.71
N ILE A 62 14.41 -11.98 -1.15
CA ILE A 62 13.29 -11.46 -0.35
C ILE A 62 13.17 -12.22 0.98
N ILE A 63 13.24 -13.56 0.95
CA ILE A 63 13.16 -14.40 2.14
C ILE A 63 14.32 -14.08 3.07
N LYS A 64 15.55 -14.00 2.54
CA LYS A 64 16.75 -13.66 3.30
C LYS A 64 16.62 -12.30 3.99
N ILE A 65 16.16 -11.26 3.27
CA ILE A 65 15.91 -9.93 3.84
C ILE A 65 14.83 -9.98 4.93
N LYS A 66 13.76 -10.76 4.73
CA LYS A 66 12.68 -10.92 5.72
C LYS A 66 13.14 -11.66 6.99
N GLN A 67 14.12 -12.54 6.88
CA GLN A 67 14.67 -13.29 8.00
C GLN A 67 15.70 -12.49 8.81
N GLU A 68 16.24 -11.40 8.25
CA GLU A 68 17.20 -10.52 8.93
C GLU A 68 16.56 -9.87 10.17
N PRO A 69 17.01 -10.21 11.40
CA PRO A 69 16.29 -9.87 12.63
C PRO A 69 16.22 -8.37 12.90
N GLU A 70 17.23 -7.60 12.52
CA GLU A 70 17.24 -6.14 12.67
C GLU A 70 16.23 -5.46 11.75
N ARG A 71 16.19 -5.86 10.47
CA ARG A 71 15.18 -5.36 9.52
C ARG A 71 13.78 -5.82 9.87
N ARG A 72 13.63 -7.02 10.40
CA ARG A 72 12.32 -7.54 10.86
C ARG A 72 11.76 -6.70 12.01
N ARG A 73 12.60 -6.26 12.95
CA ARG A 73 12.18 -5.31 14.00
C ARG A 73 11.76 -3.96 13.41
N GLY A 74 12.54 -3.43 12.47
CA GLY A 74 12.20 -2.19 11.78
C GLY A 74 10.87 -2.29 11.01
N PHE A 75 10.65 -3.39 10.30
CA PHE A 75 9.41 -3.66 9.58
C PHE A 75 8.22 -3.82 10.52
N MET A 76 8.38 -4.58 11.60
CA MET A 76 7.32 -4.75 12.61
C MET A 76 6.96 -3.42 13.28
N LYS A 77 7.96 -2.61 13.61
CA LYS A 77 7.73 -1.26 14.15
C LYS A 77 6.95 -0.41 13.15
N PHE A 78 7.39 -0.36 11.89
CA PHE A 78 6.70 0.40 10.85
C PHE A 78 5.25 -0.07 10.65
N GLU A 79 5.00 -1.38 10.69
CA GLU A 79 3.65 -1.94 10.56
C GLU A 79 2.77 -1.57 11.75
N LEU A 80 3.31 -1.59 12.97
CA LEU A 80 2.62 -1.12 14.19
C LEU A 80 2.31 0.38 14.10
N ASP A 81 3.29 1.20 13.75
CA ASP A 81 3.12 2.65 13.58
C ASP A 81 2.04 2.96 12.53
N LEU A 82 1.99 2.17 11.44
CA LEU A 82 0.96 2.30 10.41
C LEU A 82 -0.42 1.85 10.88
N MET A 83 -0.50 0.81 11.71
CA MET A 83 -1.76 0.37 12.33
C MET A 83 -2.29 1.43 13.30
N ASP A 84 -1.42 2.05 14.09
CA ASP A 84 -1.79 3.11 15.02
C ASP A 84 -2.26 4.35 14.27
N ALA A 85 -1.53 4.81 13.26
CA ALA A 85 -1.95 5.94 12.41
C ALA A 85 -3.31 5.68 11.72
N ARG A 86 -3.56 4.45 11.27
CA ARG A 86 -4.88 4.06 10.70
C ARG A 86 -5.98 4.09 11.75
N ARG A 87 -5.69 3.66 12.97
CA ARG A 87 -6.65 3.67 14.08
C ARG A 87 -6.99 5.10 14.48
N GLU A 88 -5.98 5.95 14.65
CA GLU A 88 -6.13 7.38 14.94
C GLU A 88 -6.96 8.07 13.85
N GLY A 89 -6.61 7.89 12.58
CA GLY A 89 -7.38 8.45 11.46
C GLY A 89 -8.84 7.99 11.43
N ARG A 90 -9.10 6.72 11.81
CA ARG A 90 -10.48 6.20 11.93
C ARG A 90 -11.23 6.83 13.10
N GLU A 91 -10.58 7.05 14.25
CA GLU A 91 -11.18 7.75 15.39
C GLU A 91 -11.44 9.22 15.09
N GLU A 92 -10.49 9.94 14.49
CA GLU A 92 -10.69 11.33 14.06
C GLU A 92 -11.87 11.45 13.09
N GLY A 93 -11.96 10.54 12.12
CA GLY A 93 -13.08 10.50 11.18
C GLY A 93 -14.43 10.35 11.89
N LYS A 94 -14.51 9.46 12.87
CA LYS A 94 -15.72 9.26 13.69
C LYS A 94 -16.07 10.52 14.48
N GLN A 95 -15.10 11.14 15.14
CA GLN A 95 -15.33 12.38 15.88
C GLN A 95 -15.79 13.52 14.96
N ARG A 96 -15.18 13.68 13.79
CA ARG A 96 -15.57 14.69 12.80
C ARG A 96 -16.98 14.45 12.28
N LEU A 97 -17.35 13.19 12.00
CA LEU A 97 -18.70 12.83 11.57
C LEU A 97 -19.74 13.17 12.65
N VAL A 98 -19.51 12.75 13.90
CA VAL A 98 -20.42 13.05 15.01
C VAL A 98 -20.53 14.56 15.22
N LYS A 99 -19.41 15.29 15.19
CA LYS A 99 -19.40 16.76 15.32
C LYS A 99 -20.20 17.44 14.21
N PHE A 100 -19.99 17.00 12.97
CA PHE A 100 -20.67 17.54 11.80
C PHE A 100 -22.18 17.30 11.89
N LEU A 101 -22.62 16.06 12.13
CA LEU A 101 -24.05 15.75 12.23
C LEU A 101 -24.71 16.41 13.45
N SER A 102 -24.02 16.46 14.59
CA SER A 102 -24.51 17.20 15.76
C SER A 102 -24.67 18.70 15.47
N SER A 103 -23.81 19.29 14.64
CA SER A 103 -23.95 20.69 14.23
C SER A 103 -25.12 20.96 13.27
N GLN A 104 -25.68 19.92 12.67
CA GLN A 104 -26.85 19.98 11.80
C GLN A 104 -28.14 19.59 12.53
N ASP A 105 -28.13 19.56 13.87
CA ASP A 105 -29.26 19.13 14.72
C ASP A 105 -29.82 17.74 14.34
N THR A 106 -28.97 16.87 13.80
CA THR A 106 -29.35 15.49 13.43
C THR A 106 -29.68 14.67 14.67
N ALA A 107 -30.73 13.85 14.61
CA ALA A 107 -31.16 13.05 15.76
C ALA A 107 -30.06 12.05 16.19
N PRO A 108 -29.84 11.81 17.51
CA PRO A 108 -28.80 10.90 17.98
C PRO A 108 -28.93 9.47 17.41
N SER A 109 -30.14 8.99 17.16
CA SER A 109 -30.40 7.68 16.54
C SER A 109 -29.89 7.61 15.09
N GLU A 110 -29.98 8.69 14.33
CA GLU A 110 -29.49 8.75 12.95
C GLU A 110 -27.95 8.83 12.91
N ILE A 111 -27.34 9.51 13.88
CA ILE A 111 -25.87 9.52 14.06
C ILE A 111 -25.36 8.11 14.38
N VAL A 112 -26.05 7.38 15.25
CA VAL A 112 -25.74 5.97 15.56
C VAL A 112 -25.85 5.10 14.30
N ALA A 113 -26.93 5.24 13.52
CA ALA A 113 -27.10 4.50 12.27
C ALA A 113 -25.98 4.80 11.26
N ALA A 114 -25.56 6.07 11.15
CA ALA A 114 -24.44 6.46 10.30
C ALA A 114 -23.10 5.83 10.76
N LEU A 115 -22.82 5.79 12.06
CA LEU A 115 -21.62 5.13 12.60
C LEU A 115 -21.62 3.62 12.37
N VAL A 116 -22.77 2.97 12.54
CA VAL A 116 -22.93 1.52 12.26
C VAL A 116 -22.68 1.24 10.77
N ASN A 117 -23.24 2.05 9.88
CA ASN A 117 -23.09 1.84 8.43
C ASN A 117 -21.65 2.14 7.94
N VAL A 118 -21.12 3.32 8.26
CA VAL A 118 -19.83 3.79 7.73
C VAL A 118 -18.65 3.08 8.38
N TYR A 119 -18.71 2.83 9.69
CA TYR A 119 -17.60 2.25 10.46
C TYR A 119 -17.81 0.80 10.84
N GLN A 120 -18.90 0.16 10.40
CA GLN A 120 -19.24 -1.25 10.68
C GLN A 120 -19.19 -1.57 12.18
N MET A 121 -19.58 -0.59 13.01
CA MET A 121 -19.59 -0.73 14.46
C MET A 121 -20.83 -1.52 14.90
N SER A 122 -20.74 -2.22 16.03
CA SER A 122 -21.95 -2.74 16.66
C SER A 122 -22.85 -1.60 17.12
N GLU A 123 -24.16 -1.79 17.07
CA GLU A 123 -25.13 -0.76 17.46
C GLU A 123 -24.89 -0.29 18.91
N LYS A 124 -24.62 -1.23 19.82
CA LYS A 124 -24.27 -0.93 21.21
C LYS A 124 -23.03 -0.04 21.33
N THR A 125 -21.96 -0.36 20.58
CA THR A 125 -20.72 0.43 20.60
C THR A 125 -20.93 1.83 20.02
N ALA A 126 -21.75 1.96 18.97
CA ALA A 126 -22.08 3.26 18.38
C ALA A 126 -22.93 4.12 19.34
N GLN A 127 -23.89 3.52 20.04
CA GLN A 127 -24.69 4.20 21.08
C GLN A 127 -23.82 4.71 22.23
N GLU A 128 -22.92 3.86 22.75
CA GLU A 128 -21.96 4.24 23.81
C GLU A 128 -21.03 5.38 23.35
N TYR A 129 -20.57 5.33 22.09
CA TYR A 129 -19.71 6.36 21.50
C TYR A 129 -20.40 7.71 21.39
N VAL A 130 -21.63 7.75 20.86
CA VAL A 130 -22.42 8.99 20.75
C VAL A 130 -22.79 9.54 22.13
N ALA A 131 -23.18 8.67 23.06
CA ALA A 131 -23.48 9.06 24.44
C ALA A 131 -22.26 9.63 25.17
N GLY A 132 -21.07 9.06 24.95
CA GLY A 132 -19.81 9.59 25.48
C GLY A 132 -19.46 10.96 24.89
N TYR A 133 -19.66 11.13 23.58
CA TYR A 133 -19.42 12.40 22.89
C TYR A 133 -20.37 13.52 23.34
N MET A 134 -21.65 13.21 23.53
CA MET A 134 -22.66 14.19 23.99
C MET A 134 -22.54 14.56 25.47
N LYS A 135 -21.85 13.74 26.28
CA LYS A 135 -21.56 14.01 27.70
C LYS A 135 -20.24 14.73 27.94
N ALA A 136 -19.39 14.87 26.92
CA ALA A 136 -18.12 15.57 27.06
C ALA A 136 -18.39 17.09 27.20
N PRO A 137 -17.82 17.78 28.21
CA PRO A 137 -17.95 19.22 28.34
C PRO A 137 -17.33 19.91 27.12
N LYS A 138 -18.03 20.94 26.61
CA LYS A 138 -17.57 21.79 25.49
C LYS A 138 -16.30 22.54 25.83
#